data_AF-A0A2K4DLE7-F1
#
_entry.id   AF-A0A2K4DLE7-F1
#
_cell.length_a   1.000
_cell.length_b   1.000
_cell.length_c   1.000
_cell.angle_alpha   90.00
_cell.angle_beta   90.00
_cell.angle_gamma   90.00
#
_symmetry.space_group_name_H-M   'P 1'
#
loop_
_entity.id
_entity.type
_entity.pdbx_description
1 polymer ?
#
loop_
_entity_poly.entity_id
_entity_poly.type
_entity_poly.pdbx_seq_one_letter_code
_entity_poly.pdbx_strand_id
1 'polypeptide(L)' 'MHYNTNVKHTTLEDFVTTVNDLGVELVIDEALRQARKKQLIELIDETLINKNETDFINYTNEYKNLEAFLNE' A
#
# COMPACT_ATOMS: atom_id res chain seq x y z
N MET A 1 6.07 -49.29 11.32
CA MET A 1 5.97 -47.83 11.42
C MET A 1 6.51 -47.21 10.14
N HIS A 2 5.66 -47.03 9.12
CA HIS A 2 6.05 -46.28 7.91
C HIS A 2 5.57 -44.84 8.09
N TYR A 3 6.46 -43.94 8.51
CA TYR A 3 6.18 -42.52 8.48
C TYR A 3 6.35 -42.06 7.04
N ASN A 4 5.23 -41.99 6.31
CA ASN A 4 5.20 -41.38 4.99
C ASN A 4 5.29 -39.86 5.19
N THR A 5 6.51 -39.32 5.25
CA THR A 5 6.74 -37.88 5.21
C THR A 5 6.49 -37.41 3.79
N ASN A 6 5.21 -37.18 3.46
CA ASN A 6 4.82 -36.43 2.27
C ASN A 6 5.16 -34.95 2.51
N VAL A 7 6.46 -34.64 2.47
CA VAL A 7 6.93 -33.27 2.38
C VAL A 7 6.57 -32.81 0.98
N LYS A 8 5.52 -32.00 0.88
CA LYS A 8 5.12 -31.35 -0.37
C LYS A 8 6.35 -30.64 -0.92
N HIS A 9 6.88 -31.13 -2.05
CA HIS A 9 7.88 -30.42 -2.82
C HIS A 9 7.19 -29.22 -3.48
N THR A 10 6.99 -28.14 -2.73
CA THR A 10 6.76 -26.82 -3.31
C THR A 10 8.07 -26.44 -3.99
N THR A 11 8.05 -26.34 -5.32
CA THR A 11 9.29 -26.19 -6.10
C THR A 11 9.86 -24.77 -5.96
N LEU A 12 11.16 -24.60 -6.23
CA LEU A 12 11.78 -23.27 -6.22
C LEU A 12 11.07 -22.30 -7.19
N GLU A 13 10.53 -22.83 -8.28
CA GLU A 13 9.73 -22.07 -9.26
C GLU A 13 8.44 -21.52 -8.65
N ASP A 14 7.73 -22.31 -7.84
CA ASP A 14 6.53 -21.85 -7.13
C ASP A 14 6.84 -20.73 -6.13
N PHE A 15 8.02 -20.77 -5.49
CA PHE A 15 8.50 -19.70 -4.60
C PHE A 15 8.91 -18.45 -5.38
N VAL A 16 9.61 -18.61 -6.51
CA VAL A 16 10.02 -17.48 -7.36
C VAL A 16 8.82 -16.78 -7.99
N THR A 17 7.80 -17.52 -8.43
CA THR A 17 6.55 -16.92 -8.94
C THR A 17 5.78 -16.21 -7.84
N THR A 18 5.63 -16.79 -6.64
CA THR A 18 4.96 -16.09 -5.53
C THR A 18 5.71 -14.84 -5.06
N VAL A 19 7.05 -14.87 -5.02
CA VAL A 19 7.85 -13.67 -4.68
C VAL A 19 7.74 -12.61 -5.77
N ASN A 20 7.71 -13.02 -7.04
CA ASN A 20 7.54 -12.09 -8.16
C ASN A 20 6.15 -11.44 -8.16
N ASP A 21 5.10 -12.23 -7.94
CA ASP A 21 3.73 -11.74 -7.86
C ASP A 21 3.55 -10.79 -6.66
N LEU A 22 4.10 -11.15 -5.50
CA LEU A 22 4.15 -10.26 -4.33
C LEU A 22 4.94 -8.97 -4.62
N GLY A 23 6.06 -9.08 -5.34
CA GLY A 23 6.87 -7.92 -5.74
C GLY A 23 6.09 -6.97 -6.66
N VAL A 24 5.34 -7.50 -7.62
CA VAL A 24 4.47 -6.72 -8.50
C VAL A 24 3.34 -6.06 -7.72
N GLU A 25 2.69 -6.78 -6.80
CA GLU A 25 1.65 -6.24 -5.92
C GLU A 25 2.19 -5.09 -5.06
N LEU A 26 3.37 -5.25 -4.45
CA LEU A 26 4.00 -4.20 -3.64
C LEU A 26 4.32 -2.95 -4.45
N VAL A 27 4.84 -3.10 -5.68
CA VAL A 27 5.12 -1.97 -6.58
C VAL A 27 3.84 -1.26 -7.01
N ILE A 28 2.77 -2.00 -7.31
CA ILE A 28 1.47 -1.43 -7.68
C ILE A 28 0.86 -0.68 -6.48
N ASP A 29 0.88 -1.28 -5.30
CA ASP A 29 0.36 -0.65 -4.09
C ASP A 29 1.15 0.61 -3.71
N GLU A 30 2.47 0.60 -3.89
CA GLU A 30 3.30 1.79 -3.73
C GLU A 30 2.91 2.88 -4.75
N ALA A 31 2.78 2.53 -6.03
CA ALA A 31 2.40 3.48 -7.09
C ALA A 31 1.00 4.09 -6.86
N LEU A 32 0.01 3.27 -6.50
CA LEU A 32 -1.35 3.72 -6.18
C LEU A 32 -1.35 4.65 -4.96
N ARG A 33 -0.56 4.34 -3.92
CA ARG A 33 -0.43 5.20 -2.74
C ARG A 33 0.25 6.53 -3.05
N GLN A 34 1.32 6.53 -3.84
CA GLN A 34 1.99 7.77 -4.27
C GLN A 34 1.05 8.65 -5.10
N ALA A 35 0.28 8.05 -6.02
CA ALA A 35 -0.75 8.77 -6.77
C ALA A 35 -1.80 9.39 -5.84
N ARG A 36 -2.28 8.63 -4.84
CA ARG A 36 -3.26 9.12 -3.87
C ARG A 36 -2.72 10.25 -2.99
N LYS A 37 -1.46 10.16 -2.54
CA LYS A 37 -0.79 11.25 -1.79
C LYS A 37 -0.75 12.54 -2.59
N LYS A 38 -0.39 12.45 -3.88
CA LYS A 38 -0.36 13.63 -4.77
C LYS A 38 -1.74 14.28 -4.90
N GLN A 39 -2.79 13.46 -5.10
CA GLN A 39 -4.17 13.95 -5.14
C GLN A 39 -4.60 14.64 -3.84
N LEU A 40 -4.25 14.07 -2.69
CA LEU A 40 -4.58 14.68 -1.39
C LEU A 40 -3.89 16.03 -1.19
N ILE A 41 -2.64 16.19 -1.62
CA ILE A 41 -1.94 17.48 -1.56
C ILE A 41 -2.68 18.52 -2.42
N GLU A 42 -3.07 18.16 -3.64
CA GLU A 42 -3.84 19.05 -4.53
C GLU A 42 -5.18 19.46 -3.90
N LEU A 43 -5.90 18.51 -3.30
CA LEU A 43 -7.16 18.78 -2.59
C LEU A 43 -6.96 19.65 -1.34
N ILE A 44 -5.89 19.43 -0.58
CA ILE A 44 -5.53 20.25 0.58
C ILE A 44 -5.30 21.70 0.14
N ASP A 45 -4.52 21.92 -0.92
CA ASP A 45 -4.27 23.25 -1.46
C ASP A 45 -5.57 23.92 -1.94
N GLU A 46 -6.46 23.19 -2.61
CA GLU A 46 -7.78 23.68 -3.02
C GLU A 46 -8.65 24.07 -1.81
N THR A 47 -8.62 23.28 -0.73
CA THR A 47 -9.38 23.60 0.50
C THR A 47 -8.83 24.85 1.19
N LEU A 48 -7.51 25.09 1.15
CA LEU A 48 -6.90 26.31 1.65
C LEU A 48 -7.34 27.54 0.85
N ILE A 49 -7.41 27.43 -0.49
CA ILE A 49 -7.91 28.50 -1.36
C ILE A 49 -9.37 28.81 -1.04
N ASN A 50 -10.19 27.77 -0.89
CA ASN A 50 -11.62 27.87 -0.61
C ASN A 50 -11.94 28.19 0.86
N LYS A 51 -10.93 28.25 1.74
CA LYS A 51 -11.05 28.43 3.20
C LYS A 51 -12.00 27.44 3.86
N ASN A 52 -12.02 26.20 3.37
CA ASN A 52 -12.85 25.14 3.92
C ASN A 52 -12.07 24.33 4.96
N GLU A 53 -12.22 24.72 6.23
CA GLU A 53 -11.51 24.14 7.37
C GLU A 53 -11.87 22.66 7.59
N THR A 54 -13.14 22.29 7.40
CA THR A 54 -13.60 20.91 7.59
C THR A 54 -12.93 19.96 6.60
N ASP A 55 -12.91 20.33 5.32
CA ASP A 55 -12.32 19.49 4.28
C ASP A 55 -10.79 19.48 4.38
N PHE A 56 -10.18 20.60 4.76
CA PHE A 56 -8.75 20.66 5.06
C PHE A 56 -8.35 19.67 6.16
N ILE A 57 -9.08 19.64 7.28
CA ILE A 57 -8.84 18.72 8.39
C ILE A 57 -9.01 17.27 7.92
N ASN A 58 -10.07 16.99 7.15
CA ASN A 58 -10.35 15.64 6.65
C ASN A 58 -9.23 15.13 5.74
N TYR A 59 -8.84 15.89 4.71
CA TYR A 59 -7.78 15.48 3.78
C TYR A 59 -6.40 15.42 4.45
N THR A 60 -6.12 16.32 5.39
CA THR A 60 -4.87 16.28 6.18
C THR A 60 -4.79 15.03 7.05
N ASN A 61 -5.91 14.62 7.66
CA ASN A 61 -5.96 13.39 8.45
C ASN A 61 -5.83 12.14 7.58
N GLU A 62 -6.46 12.10 6.39
CA GLU A 62 -6.29 11.02 5.41
C GLU A 62 -4.83 10.90 4.99
N TYR A 63 -4.17 12.02 4.71
CA TYR A 63 -2.75 12.06 4.37
C TYR A 63 -1.87 11.51 5.50
N LYS A 64 -2.10 11.93 6.76
CA LYS A 64 -1.37 11.43 7.93
C LYS A 64 -1.54 9.93 8.14
N ASN A 65 -2.74 9.40 7.94
CA ASN A 65 -3.01 7.97 8.07
C ASN A 65 -2.28 7.16 6.98
N LEU A 66 -2.22 7.68 5.75
CA LEU A 66 -1.44 7.07 4.67
C LEU A 66 0.07 7.07 4.94
N GLU A 67 0.59 8.07 5.67
CA GLU A 67 1.99 8.09 6.10
C GLU A 67 2.28 7.19 7.30
N ALA A 68 1.35 7.11 8.26
CA ALA A 68 1.50 6.28 9.45
C ALA A 68 1.67 4.79 9.10
N PHE A 69 0.99 4.31 8.06
CA PHE A 69 1.13 2.95 7.52
C PHE A 69 2.57 2.60 7.08
N LEU A 70 3.46 3.58 6.87
CA LEU A 70 4.86 3.36 6.47
C LEU A 70 5.83 3.25 7.65
N ASN A 71 5.42 3.64 8.85
CA ASN A 71 6.30 3.70 10.03
C ASN A 71 6.09 2.54 11.03
N GLU A 72 5.23 1.57 10.71
CA GLU A 72 5.05 0.29 11.42
C GLU A 72 5.77 -0.86 10.71
#